data_AF-A0A2M9B5D6-F1
#
_entry.id   AF-A0A2M9B5D6-F1
#
_cell.length_a   1.000
_cell.length_b   1.000
_cell.length_c   1.000
_cell.angle_alpha   90.00
_cell.angle_beta   90.00
_cell.angle_gamma   90.00
#
_symmetry.space_group_name_H-M   'P 1'
#
loop_
_entity.id
_entity.type
_entity.pdbx_description
1 polymer ?
#
loop_
_entity_poly.entity_id
_entity_poly.type
_entity_poly.pdbx_seq_one_letter_code
_entity_poly.pdbx_strand_id
1 'polypeptide(L)'
;MATTNTPVSAKMKWNRSQLIETNTYIKVYTEALNRILPAHDRQTLFIVSKLFADGAAESGGRRLHLARHLFERGEKYVAAIPAEKPVLKLFLSNIYDRSKSFYHYRTGNPTEAIQLVHNALVNNITLEANGFEFLVFDRVSQYHNLAKVYFGLQQPERGFEILSDSICFLMTGRARVLTDLNRNYLGVYNADLIQMRYSLLALILCETLTNLQKGTDAESFVRDSEAFMTPILAAAPEFVLHEPQEEFLQQWLLVVQLFYQRQYSRFREAAAAFLATAPSCLRNVPHELLESLVGYSRELSAPLLAAG
;
A
#
# COMPACT_ATOMS: atom_id res chain seq x y z
N MET A 1 53.65 11.27 -8.15
CA MET A 1 52.75 10.17 -8.57
C MET A 1 51.84 9.85 -7.40
N ALA A 2 50.58 10.31 -7.47
CA ALA A 2 49.60 10.15 -6.40
C ALA A 2 48.98 8.74 -6.47
N THR A 3 49.08 7.99 -5.39
CA THR A 3 48.40 6.71 -5.19
C THR A 3 46.96 6.96 -4.75
N THR A 4 46.02 6.80 -5.68
CA THR A 4 44.59 6.84 -5.39
C THR A 4 44.17 5.54 -4.70
N ASN A 5 43.94 5.61 -3.38
CA ASN A 5 43.20 4.58 -2.65
C ASN A 5 41.71 4.69 -2.99
N THR A 6 41.26 3.88 -3.93
CA THR A 6 39.83 3.65 -4.19
C THR A 6 39.28 2.77 -3.05
N PRO A 7 38.21 3.16 -2.34
CA PRO A 7 37.59 2.28 -1.35
C PRO A 7 36.95 1.10 -2.10
N VAL A 8 37.43 -0.11 -1.82
CA VAL A 8 36.78 -1.36 -2.21
C VAL A 8 35.36 -1.33 -1.64
N SER A 9 34.36 -1.39 -2.52
CA SER A 9 32.97 -1.40 -2.10
C SER A 9 32.72 -2.60 -1.19
N ALA A 10 32.34 -2.31 0.05
CA ALA A 10 31.87 -3.32 0.97
C ALA A 10 30.57 -3.91 0.41
N LYS A 11 30.65 -5.05 -0.27
CA LYS A 11 29.50 -5.88 -0.60
C LYS A 11 28.80 -6.22 0.71
N MET A 12 27.69 -5.55 0.98
CA MET A 12 26.79 -5.82 2.09
C MET A 12 26.43 -7.32 2.04
N LYS A 13 26.95 -8.10 2.98
CA LYS A 13 26.59 -9.52 3.13
C LYS A 13 25.16 -9.57 3.65
N TRP A 14 24.24 -9.95 2.76
CA TRP A 14 22.82 -10.16 3.03
C TRP A 14 22.64 -11.25 4.10
N ASN A 15 22.17 -10.88 5.28
CA ASN A 15 21.90 -11.84 6.36
C ASN A 15 20.39 -11.97 6.59
N ARG A 16 19.85 -13.16 6.32
CA ARG A 16 18.39 -13.44 6.30
C ARG A 16 17.72 -13.20 7.66
N SER A 17 18.44 -13.39 8.77
CA SER A 17 17.95 -13.16 10.13
C SER A 17 17.71 -11.68 10.43
N GLN A 18 18.57 -10.78 9.94
CA GLN A 18 18.40 -9.33 10.12
C GLN A 18 17.19 -8.77 9.37
N LEU A 19 16.83 -9.34 8.21
CA LEU A 19 15.69 -8.88 7.39
C LEU A 19 14.34 -9.32 8.00
N ILE A 20 14.33 -10.46 8.71
CA ILE A 20 13.18 -10.94 9.49
C ILE A 20 13.02 -10.10 10.77
N GLU A 21 14.13 -9.75 11.43
CA GLU A 21 14.14 -8.93 12.66
C GLU A 21 13.77 -7.46 12.42
N THR A 22 14.07 -6.90 11.23
CA THR A 22 13.84 -5.48 10.91
C THR A 22 12.55 -5.20 10.15
N ASN A 23 11.92 -6.23 9.56
CA ASN A 23 10.65 -6.09 8.85
C ASN A 23 9.53 -6.80 9.61
N THR A 24 8.77 -6.02 10.38
CA THR A 24 7.62 -6.43 11.20
C THR A 24 6.61 -7.28 10.44
N TYR A 25 6.39 -6.98 9.15
CA TYR A 25 5.55 -7.79 8.29
C TYR A 25 6.09 -9.22 8.12
N ILE A 26 7.38 -9.36 7.80
CA ILE A 26 8.03 -10.65 7.61
C ILE A 26 8.04 -11.44 8.93
N LYS A 27 8.28 -10.77 10.05
CA LYS A 27 8.24 -11.37 11.39
C LYS A 27 6.89 -12.02 11.68
N VAL A 28 5.81 -11.24 11.68
CA VAL A 28 4.45 -11.73 11.97
C VAL A 28 4.00 -12.80 10.97
N TYR A 29 4.31 -12.61 9.69
CA TYR A 29 4.03 -13.60 8.65
C TYR A 29 4.73 -14.94 8.94
N THR A 30 6.02 -14.89 9.29
CA THR A 30 6.82 -16.08 9.57
C THR A 30 6.35 -16.79 10.84
N GLU A 31 6.05 -16.04 11.90
CA GLU A 31 5.50 -16.57 13.15
C GLU A 31 4.17 -17.29 12.92
N ALA A 32 3.26 -16.69 12.15
CA ALA A 32 1.98 -17.29 11.83
C ALA A 32 2.13 -18.57 10.98
N LEU A 33 3.02 -18.56 9.97
CA LEU A 33 3.32 -19.76 9.20
C LEU A 33 3.93 -20.87 10.06
N ASN A 34 4.83 -20.52 10.99
CA ASN A 34 5.47 -21.49 11.87
C ASN A 34 4.46 -22.20 12.78
N ARG A 35 3.40 -21.49 13.20
CA ARG A 35 2.32 -22.03 14.02
C ARG A 35 1.41 -23.00 13.27
N ILE A 36 1.16 -22.76 11.98
CA ILE A 36 0.04 -23.41 11.26
C ILE A 36 0.53 -24.45 10.24
N LEU A 37 1.65 -24.20 9.56
CA LEU A 37 2.13 -25.10 8.50
C LEU A 37 3.29 -25.97 9.00
N PRO A 38 3.33 -27.28 8.65
CA PRO A 38 4.50 -28.12 8.87
C PRO A 38 5.75 -27.60 8.16
N ALA A 39 6.94 -27.94 8.68
CA ALA A 39 8.22 -27.44 8.15
C ALA A 39 8.42 -27.69 6.64
N HIS A 40 8.07 -28.90 6.17
CA HIS A 40 8.14 -29.24 4.74
C HIS A 40 7.23 -28.34 3.89
N ASP A 41 6.01 -28.07 4.35
CA ASP A 41 5.05 -27.25 3.60
C ASP A 41 5.48 -25.78 3.57
N ARG A 42 6.12 -25.28 4.63
CA ARG A 42 6.76 -23.95 4.62
C ARG A 42 7.90 -23.86 3.61
N GLN A 43 8.69 -24.92 3.43
CA GLN A 43 9.73 -24.97 2.40
C GLN A 43 9.13 -24.97 0.99
N THR A 44 8.09 -25.77 0.75
CA THR A 44 7.34 -25.74 -0.52
C THR A 44 6.78 -24.35 -0.78
N LEU A 45 6.12 -23.74 0.21
CA LEU A 45 5.59 -22.38 0.13
C LEU A 45 6.68 -21.40 -0.27
N PHE A 46 7.82 -21.41 0.41
CA PHE A 46 8.93 -20.50 0.12
C PHE A 46 9.47 -20.65 -1.32
N ILE A 47 9.72 -21.87 -1.77
CA ILE A 47 10.28 -22.13 -3.11
C ILE A 47 9.31 -21.65 -4.20
N VAL A 48 8.04 -22.01 -4.08
CA VAL A 48 7.04 -21.67 -5.10
C VAL A 48 6.70 -20.18 -5.05
N SER A 49 6.58 -19.58 -3.85
CA SER A 49 6.36 -18.14 -3.70
C SER A 49 7.50 -17.32 -4.29
N LYS A 50 8.74 -17.81 -4.18
CA LYS A 50 9.89 -17.18 -4.81
C LYS A 50 9.76 -17.15 -6.34
N LEU A 51 9.30 -18.24 -6.98
CA LEU A 51 9.06 -18.24 -8.42
C LEU A 51 8.03 -17.17 -8.83
N PHE A 52 6.95 -17.02 -8.07
CA PHE A 52 5.94 -16.00 -8.34
C PHE A 52 6.46 -14.58 -8.11
N ALA A 53 7.19 -14.34 -7.02
CA ALA A 53 7.80 -13.05 -6.71
C ALA A 53 8.86 -12.65 -7.76
N ASP A 54 9.74 -13.57 -8.14
CA ASP A 54 10.72 -13.37 -9.21
C ASP A 54 9.99 -13.11 -10.54
N GLY A 55 8.90 -13.83 -10.83
CA GLY A 55 8.06 -13.60 -12.01
C GLY A 55 7.45 -12.19 -12.05
N ALA A 56 6.94 -11.70 -10.92
CA ALA A 56 6.44 -10.34 -10.80
C ALA A 56 7.56 -9.29 -10.96
N ALA A 57 8.74 -9.53 -10.36
CA ALA A 57 9.90 -8.64 -10.50
C ALA A 57 10.37 -8.53 -11.96
N GLU A 58 10.46 -9.65 -12.68
CA GLU A 58 10.83 -9.66 -14.09
C GLU A 58 9.76 -9.01 -14.98
N SER A 59 8.47 -9.12 -14.61
CA SER A 59 7.40 -8.36 -15.26
C SER A 59 7.58 -6.85 -15.06
N GLY A 60 7.91 -6.42 -13.84
CA GLY A 60 8.26 -5.03 -13.53
C GLY A 60 9.46 -4.52 -14.34
N GLY A 61 10.47 -5.38 -14.55
CA GLY A 61 11.63 -5.14 -15.41
C GLY A 61 11.38 -5.25 -16.91
N ARG A 62 10.12 -5.42 -17.35
CA ARG A 62 9.69 -5.62 -18.75
C ARG A 62 10.29 -6.85 -19.44
N ARG A 63 10.81 -7.83 -18.69
CA ARG A 63 11.30 -9.11 -19.23
C ARG A 63 10.18 -10.14 -19.25
N LEU A 64 9.17 -9.87 -20.07
CA LEU A 64 7.90 -10.60 -20.05
C LEU A 64 8.04 -12.10 -20.35
N HIS A 65 8.98 -12.50 -21.21
CA HIS A 65 9.26 -13.91 -21.51
C HIS A 65 9.76 -14.67 -20.26
N LEU A 66 10.66 -14.06 -19.49
CA LEU A 66 11.21 -14.65 -18.27
C LEU A 66 10.16 -14.67 -17.16
N ALA A 67 9.40 -13.58 -17.02
CA ALA A 67 8.26 -13.52 -16.11
C ALA A 67 7.28 -14.67 -16.36
N ARG A 68 6.88 -14.87 -17.62
CA ARG A 68 6.00 -15.97 -18.04
C ARG A 68 6.58 -17.33 -17.66
N HIS A 69 7.85 -17.58 -17.99
CA HIS A 69 8.53 -18.84 -17.66
C HIS A 69 8.51 -19.13 -16.14
N LEU A 70 8.77 -18.12 -15.31
CA LEU A 70 8.77 -18.26 -13.85
C LEU A 70 7.38 -18.60 -13.30
N PHE A 71 6.33 -17.93 -13.80
CA PHE A 71 4.95 -18.27 -13.43
C PHE A 71 4.57 -19.68 -13.84
N GLU A 72 4.84 -20.09 -15.10
CA GLU A 72 4.53 -21.43 -15.60
C GLU A 72 5.26 -22.52 -14.78
N ARG A 73 6.49 -22.26 -14.33
CA ARG A 73 7.20 -23.17 -13.42
C ARG A 73 6.54 -23.27 -12.06
N GLY A 74 6.15 -22.14 -11.46
CA GLY A 74 5.44 -22.15 -10.19
C GLY A 74 4.10 -22.87 -10.27
N GLU A 75 3.33 -22.66 -11.34
CA GLU A 75 2.07 -23.34 -11.63
C GLU A 75 2.25 -24.86 -11.71
N LYS A 76 3.31 -25.35 -12.37
CA LYS A 76 3.65 -26.79 -12.39
C LYS A 76 3.93 -27.35 -11.00
N TYR A 77 4.63 -26.61 -10.13
CA TYR A 77 4.84 -27.04 -8.75
C TYR A 77 3.53 -27.07 -7.96
N VAL A 78 2.67 -26.06 -8.11
CA VAL A 78 1.34 -26.03 -7.45
C VAL A 78 0.48 -27.22 -7.87
N ALA A 79 0.47 -27.56 -9.17
CA ALA A 79 -0.29 -28.69 -9.69
C ALA A 79 0.15 -30.04 -9.10
N ALA A 80 1.42 -30.16 -8.72
CA ALA A 80 1.96 -31.36 -8.09
C ALA A 80 1.68 -31.46 -6.56
N ILE A 81 1.10 -30.44 -5.95
CA ILE A 81 0.79 -30.46 -4.51
C ILE A 81 -0.45 -31.36 -4.28
N PRO A 82 -0.40 -32.30 -3.30
CA PRO A 82 -1.53 -33.17 -2.96
C PRO A 82 -2.81 -32.40 -2.61
N ALA A 83 -3.98 -32.98 -2.90
CA ALA A 83 -5.28 -32.35 -2.64
C ALA A 83 -5.55 -32.13 -1.15
N GLU A 84 -4.97 -32.97 -0.29
CA GLU A 84 -5.10 -32.99 1.16
C GLU A 84 -4.33 -31.84 1.85
N LYS A 85 -3.72 -30.93 1.09
CA LYS A 85 -3.02 -29.74 1.60
C LYS A 85 -3.75 -28.44 1.24
N PRO A 86 -5.01 -28.25 1.66
CA PRO A 86 -5.84 -27.13 1.23
C PRO A 86 -5.28 -25.77 1.70
N VAL A 87 -4.74 -25.70 2.92
CA VAL A 87 -4.19 -24.43 3.46
C VAL A 87 -2.93 -24.00 2.68
N LEU A 88 -2.03 -24.93 2.37
CA LEU A 88 -0.83 -24.63 1.56
C LEU A 88 -1.22 -24.15 0.16
N LYS A 89 -2.18 -24.84 -0.48
CA LYS A 89 -2.70 -24.44 -1.80
C LYS A 89 -3.32 -23.05 -1.76
N LEU A 90 -4.11 -22.76 -0.74
CA LEU A 90 -4.73 -21.46 -0.57
C LEU A 90 -3.70 -20.32 -0.43
N PHE A 91 -2.63 -20.53 0.34
CA PHE A 91 -1.51 -19.56 0.41
C PHE A 91 -0.84 -19.34 -0.94
N LEU A 92 -0.58 -20.42 -1.67
CA LEU A 92 0.07 -20.34 -2.97
C LEU A 92 -0.81 -19.67 -4.01
N SER A 93 -2.12 -19.94 -4.02
CA SER A 93 -3.10 -19.24 -4.85
C SER A 93 -3.13 -17.75 -4.52
N ASN A 94 -3.17 -17.39 -3.23
CA ASN A 94 -3.15 -15.97 -2.82
C ASN A 94 -1.90 -15.23 -3.32
N ILE A 95 -0.71 -15.84 -3.18
CA ILE A 95 0.56 -15.24 -3.62
C ILE A 95 0.63 -15.19 -5.15
N TYR A 96 0.18 -16.25 -5.82
CA TYR A 96 0.09 -16.33 -7.27
C TYR A 96 -0.80 -15.23 -7.83
N ASP A 97 -2.04 -15.14 -7.38
CA ASP A 97 -3.04 -14.19 -7.86
C ASP A 97 -2.53 -12.75 -7.73
N ARG A 98 -1.97 -12.41 -6.56
CA ARG A 98 -1.31 -11.11 -6.32
C ARG A 98 -0.18 -10.86 -7.31
N SER A 99 0.72 -11.82 -7.48
CA SER A 99 1.93 -11.65 -8.30
C SER A 99 1.61 -11.59 -9.80
N LYS A 100 0.66 -12.43 -10.25
CA LYS A 100 0.27 -12.59 -11.64
C LYS A 100 -0.65 -11.45 -12.12
N SER A 101 -1.42 -10.82 -11.23
CA SER A 101 -2.23 -9.65 -11.58
C SER A 101 -1.38 -8.52 -12.17
N PHE A 102 -0.20 -8.25 -11.59
CA PHE A 102 0.76 -7.28 -12.13
C PHE A 102 1.22 -7.64 -13.54
N TYR A 103 1.49 -8.91 -13.79
CA TYR A 103 1.85 -9.39 -15.13
C TYR A 103 0.73 -9.12 -16.14
N HIS A 104 -0.52 -9.49 -15.81
CA HIS A 104 -1.65 -9.26 -16.70
C HIS A 104 -1.87 -7.76 -16.99
N TYR A 105 -1.82 -6.91 -15.97
CA TYR A 105 -1.89 -5.46 -16.13
C TYR A 105 -0.81 -4.94 -17.09
N ARG A 106 0.46 -5.36 -16.92
CA ARG A 106 1.57 -4.95 -17.79
C ARG A 106 1.45 -5.44 -19.24
N THR A 107 0.77 -6.57 -19.44
CA THR A 107 0.53 -7.14 -20.77
C THR A 107 -0.73 -6.61 -21.45
N GLY A 108 -1.42 -5.62 -20.88
CA GLY A 108 -2.63 -5.05 -21.47
C GLY A 108 -3.89 -5.89 -21.26
N ASN A 109 -3.91 -6.75 -20.23
CA ASN A 109 -5.04 -7.60 -19.86
C ASN A 109 -5.63 -7.16 -18.51
N PRO A 110 -6.30 -5.98 -18.44
CA PRO A 110 -6.74 -5.40 -17.18
C PRO A 110 -7.88 -6.18 -16.53
N THR A 111 -8.76 -6.82 -17.31
CA THR A 111 -9.87 -7.63 -16.78
C THR A 111 -9.35 -8.81 -15.98
N GLU A 112 -8.38 -9.54 -16.52
CA GLU A 112 -7.72 -10.65 -15.85
C GLU A 112 -6.95 -10.17 -14.62
N ALA A 113 -6.28 -9.01 -14.69
CA ALA A 113 -5.60 -8.43 -13.54
C ALA A 113 -6.59 -8.14 -12.39
N ILE A 114 -7.73 -7.52 -12.69
CA ILE A 114 -8.78 -7.22 -11.71
C ILE A 114 -9.34 -8.52 -11.11
N GLN A 115 -9.64 -9.53 -11.94
CA GLN A 115 -10.15 -10.81 -11.46
C GLN A 115 -9.18 -11.50 -10.51
N LEU A 116 -7.88 -11.50 -10.82
CA LEU A 116 -6.86 -12.08 -9.95
C LEU A 116 -6.76 -11.30 -8.63
N VAL A 117 -6.85 -9.97 -8.64
CA VAL A 117 -6.90 -9.19 -7.39
C VAL A 117 -8.12 -9.58 -6.54
N HIS A 118 -9.30 -9.75 -7.15
CA HIS A 118 -10.48 -10.22 -6.43
C HIS A 118 -10.30 -11.63 -5.85
N ASN A 119 -9.70 -12.55 -6.59
CA ASN A 119 -9.40 -13.89 -6.07
C ASN A 119 -8.46 -13.81 -4.85
N ALA A 120 -7.41 -12.98 -4.90
CA ALA A 120 -6.51 -12.75 -3.78
C ALA A 120 -7.24 -12.18 -2.54
N LEU A 121 -8.19 -11.26 -2.74
CA LEU A 121 -9.02 -10.72 -1.66
C LEU A 121 -9.86 -11.82 -0.98
N VAL A 122 -10.53 -12.68 -1.77
CA VAL A 122 -11.31 -13.82 -1.26
C VAL A 122 -10.43 -14.82 -0.52
N ASN A 123 -9.24 -15.10 -1.05
CA ASN A 123 -8.28 -16.00 -0.41
C ASN A 123 -7.79 -15.44 0.94
N ASN A 124 -7.51 -14.13 1.02
CA ASN A 124 -7.17 -13.46 2.27
C ASN A 124 -8.29 -13.57 3.31
N ILE A 125 -9.55 -13.29 2.94
CA ILE A 125 -10.71 -13.43 3.86
C ILE A 125 -10.78 -14.84 4.44
N THR A 126 -10.56 -15.84 3.59
CA THR A 126 -10.57 -17.26 3.99
C THR A 126 -9.41 -17.57 4.93
N LEU A 127 -8.19 -17.11 4.62
CA LEU A 127 -7.02 -17.30 5.48
C LEU A 127 -7.16 -16.56 6.82
N GLU A 128 -7.72 -15.36 6.84
CA GLU A 128 -8.01 -14.61 8.08
C GLU A 128 -8.92 -15.42 9.00
N ALA A 129 -9.98 -16.02 8.46
CA ALA A 129 -10.86 -16.90 9.23
C ALA A 129 -10.17 -18.17 9.78
N ASN A 130 -8.98 -18.52 9.26
CA ASN A 130 -8.15 -19.63 9.71
C ASN A 130 -6.97 -19.18 10.60
N GLY A 131 -7.06 -17.99 11.22
CA GLY A 131 -6.09 -17.51 12.20
C GLY A 131 -4.93 -16.70 11.63
N PHE A 132 -5.02 -16.22 10.39
CA PHE A 132 -4.05 -15.31 9.77
C PHE A 132 -4.57 -13.86 9.76
N GLU A 133 -4.92 -13.34 10.93
CA GLU A 133 -5.59 -12.04 11.09
C GLU A 133 -4.83 -10.86 10.47
N PHE A 134 -3.49 -10.90 10.47
CA PHE A 134 -2.66 -9.85 9.86
C PHE A 134 -2.88 -9.70 8.34
N LEU A 135 -3.49 -10.69 7.67
CA LEU A 135 -3.80 -10.60 6.24
C LEU A 135 -4.88 -9.56 5.92
N VAL A 136 -5.53 -8.97 6.93
CA VAL A 136 -6.34 -7.75 6.70
C VAL A 136 -5.49 -6.62 6.11
N PHE A 137 -4.23 -6.50 6.51
CA PHE A 137 -3.27 -5.53 5.97
C PHE A 137 -2.84 -5.90 4.53
N ASP A 138 -2.83 -7.19 4.21
CA ASP A 138 -2.63 -7.66 2.84
C ASP A 138 -3.79 -7.29 1.93
N ARG A 139 -5.03 -7.32 2.44
CA ARG A 139 -6.21 -6.86 1.69
C ARG A 139 -6.16 -5.37 1.42
N VAL A 140 -5.81 -4.56 2.42
CA VAL A 140 -5.55 -3.13 2.23
C VAL A 140 -4.48 -2.90 1.16
N SER A 141 -3.40 -3.69 1.17
CA SER A 141 -2.37 -3.65 0.11
C SER A 141 -2.91 -4.04 -1.27
N GLN A 142 -3.84 -5.00 -1.35
CA GLN A 142 -4.48 -5.38 -2.61
C GLN A 142 -5.41 -4.30 -3.14
N TYR A 143 -6.18 -3.64 -2.25
CA TYR A 143 -7.00 -2.49 -2.63
C TYR A 143 -6.15 -1.33 -3.14
N HIS A 144 -5.01 -1.05 -2.49
CA HIS A 144 -4.04 -0.11 -3.01
C HIS A 144 -3.54 -0.46 -4.42
N ASN A 145 -3.27 -1.75 -4.71
CA ASN A 145 -2.91 -2.19 -6.06
C ASN A 145 -4.07 -2.04 -7.05
N LEU A 146 -5.30 -2.34 -6.63
CA LEU A 146 -6.49 -2.19 -7.46
C LEU A 146 -6.71 -0.73 -7.87
N ALA A 147 -6.50 0.20 -6.94
CA ALA A 147 -6.54 1.64 -7.24
C ALA A 147 -5.53 2.02 -8.33
N LYS A 148 -4.31 1.46 -8.31
CA LYS A 148 -3.30 1.68 -9.38
C LYS A 148 -3.78 1.20 -10.74
N VAL A 149 -4.48 0.06 -10.79
CA VAL A 149 -5.10 -0.42 -12.03
C VAL A 149 -6.15 0.58 -12.51
N TYR A 150 -7.03 1.07 -11.64
CA TYR A 150 -8.04 2.08 -12.01
C TYR A 150 -7.44 3.39 -12.50
N PHE A 151 -6.38 3.90 -11.86
CA PHE A 151 -5.65 5.07 -12.39
C PHE A 151 -5.08 4.80 -13.79
N GLY A 152 -4.50 3.62 -14.01
CA GLY A 152 -4.02 3.20 -15.32
C GLY A 152 -5.11 3.09 -16.39
N LEU A 153 -6.35 2.81 -15.98
CA LEU A 153 -7.54 2.76 -16.84
C LEU A 153 -8.23 4.12 -17.01
N GLN A 154 -7.61 5.21 -16.55
CA GLN A 154 -8.19 6.56 -16.55
C GLN A 154 -9.54 6.63 -15.80
N GLN A 155 -9.67 5.86 -14.71
CA GLN A 155 -10.81 5.89 -13.79
C GLN A 155 -10.36 6.43 -12.42
N PRO A 156 -9.95 7.71 -12.32
CA PRO A 156 -9.39 8.27 -11.09
C PRO A 156 -10.39 8.27 -9.92
N GLU A 157 -11.68 8.51 -10.19
CA GLU A 157 -12.73 8.51 -9.17
C GLU A 157 -12.79 7.19 -8.39
N ARG A 158 -12.79 6.04 -9.07
CA ARG A 158 -12.71 4.73 -8.42
C ARG A 158 -11.40 4.51 -7.67
N GLY A 159 -10.29 4.98 -8.22
CA GLY A 159 -8.99 4.91 -7.56
C GLY A 159 -9.01 5.66 -6.21
N PHE A 160 -9.49 6.91 -6.22
CA PHE A 160 -9.60 7.73 -5.01
C PHE A 160 -10.64 7.21 -4.01
N GLU A 161 -11.77 6.66 -4.46
CA GLU A 161 -12.74 6.02 -3.57
C GLU A 161 -12.10 4.85 -2.80
N ILE A 162 -11.38 3.97 -3.50
CA ILE A 162 -10.70 2.82 -2.87
C ILE A 162 -9.63 3.28 -1.88
N LEU A 163 -8.81 4.27 -2.24
CA LEU A 163 -7.73 4.75 -1.37
C LEU A 163 -8.25 5.50 -0.15
N SER A 164 -9.26 6.35 -0.32
CA SER A 164 -9.89 7.06 0.81
C SER A 164 -10.54 6.08 1.78
N ASP A 165 -11.26 5.09 1.29
CA ASP A 165 -11.93 4.11 2.13
C ASP A 165 -10.94 3.16 2.85
N SER A 166 -9.81 2.86 2.20
CA SER A 166 -8.69 2.16 2.84
C SER A 166 -8.10 2.96 4.00
N ILE A 167 -7.96 4.29 3.87
CA ILE A 167 -7.49 5.16 4.96
C ILE A 167 -8.52 5.22 6.08
N CYS A 168 -9.81 5.37 5.77
CA CYS A 168 -10.88 5.34 6.76
C CYS A 168 -10.82 4.05 7.58
N PHE A 169 -10.63 2.90 6.93
CA PHE A 169 -10.46 1.62 7.60
C PHE A 169 -9.21 1.60 8.50
N LEU A 170 -8.07 2.05 8.00
CA LEU A 170 -6.82 2.08 8.79
C LEU A 170 -6.91 3.03 10.00
N MET A 171 -7.73 4.09 9.91
CA MET A 171 -7.94 5.05 11.00
C MET A 171 -8.97 4.55 12.03
N THR A 172 -10.09 4.01 11.58
CA THR A 172 -11.29 3.81 12.42
C THR A 172 -11.74 2.35 12.53
N GLY A 173 -11.16 1.47 11.71
CA GLY A 173 -11.56 0.06 11.61
C GLY A 173 -12.81 -0.12 10.76
N ARG A 174 -13.28 0.96 10.11
CA ARG A 174 -14.49 1.00 9.29
C ARG A 174 -14.20 1.62 7.92
N ALA A 175 -14.77 0.97 6.92
CA ALA A 175 -14.81 1.31 5.52
C ALA A 175 -16.28 1.34 5.08
N ARG A 176 -16.66 2.35 4.29
CA ARG A 176 -18.00 2.54 3.75
C ARG A 176 -18.25 1.65 2.53
N VAL A 177 -17.24 1.52 1.67
CA VAL A 177 -17.35 0.85 0.36
C VAL A 177 -16.72 -0.54 0.43
N LEU A 178 -15.51 -0.63 0.98
CA LEU A 178 -14.73 -1.84 1.19
C LEU A 178 -15.20 -2.57 2.46
N THR A 179 -16.50 -2.85 2.51
CA THR A 179 -17.17 -3.38 3.71
C THR A 179 -16.64 -4.73 4.18
N ASP A 180 -15.96 -5.50 3.31
CA ASP A 180 -15.28 -6.73 3.69
C ASP A 180 -14.11 -6.46 4.66
N LEU A 181 -13.52 -5.27 4.65
CA LEU A 181 -12.49 -4.87 5.62
C LEU A 181 -13.05 -4.71 7.04
N ASN A 182 -14.35 -4.42 7.19
CA ASN A 182 -14.99 -4.11 8.47
C ASN A 182 -15.01 -5.33 9.40
N ARG A 183 -13.93 -5.48 10.15
CA ARG A 183 -13.75 -6.49 11.18
C ARG A 183 -13.09 -5.84 12.39
N ASN A 184 -13.42 -6.36 13.57
CA ASN A 184 -12.89 -5.89 14.86
C ASN A 184 -11.42 -6.29 15.05
N TYR A 185 -10.51 -5.72 14.26
CA TYR A 185 -9.07 -5.93 14.40
C TYR A 185 -8.38 -4.79 15.17
N LEU A 186 -8.97 -3.59 15.18
CA LEU A 186 -8.41 -2.45 15.92
C LEU A 186 -8.55 -2.58 17.45
N GLY A 187 -9.32 -3.55 17.94
CA GLY A 187 -9.48 -3.81 19.37
C GLY A 187 -8.38 -4.69 19.98
N VAL A 188 -7.49 -5.27 19.16
CA VAL A 188 -6.41 -6.15 19.64
C VAL A 188 -5.10 -5.37 19.65
N TYR A 189 -4.61 -5.02 20.84
CA TYR A 189 -3.32 -4.35 20.99
C TYR A 189 -2.18 -5.32 20.65
N ASN A 190 -1.55 -5.11 19.49
CA ASN A 190 -0.34 -5.81 19.07
C ASN A 190 0.57 -4.79 18.36
N ALA A 191 1.73 -4.50 18.97
CA ALA A 191 2.68 -3.52 18.47
C ALA A 191 3.11 -3.76 17.01
N ASP A 192 3.22 -5.03 16.61
CA ASP A 192 3.60 -5.39 15.24
C ASP A 192 2.48 -5.06 14.24
N LEU A 193 1.22 -5.35 14.58
CA LEU A 193 0.05 -5.01 13.74
C LEU A 193 -0.16 -3.49 13.67
N ILE A 194 0.07 -2.80 14.78
CA ILE A 194 0.06 -1.34 14.86
C ILE A 194 1.06 -0.74 13.87
N GLN A 195 2.29 -1.24 13.85
CA GLN A 195 3.31 -0.77 12.90
C GLN A 195 2.95 -1.06 11.43
N MET A 196 2.34 -2.21 11.13
CA MET A 196 1.85 -2.50 9.77
C MET A 196 0.77 -1.53 9.32
N ARG A 197 -0.20 -1.26 10.20
CA ARG A 197 -1.28 -0.29 9.97
C ARG A 197 -0.72 1.06 9.54
N TYR A 198 0.26 1.60 10.28
CA TYR A 198 0.84 2.90 9.94
C TYR A 198 1.70 2.87 8.70
N SER A 199 2.45 1.80 8.48
CA SER A 199 3.28 1.66 7.28
C SER A 199 2.41 1.69 6.01
N LEU A 200 1.24 1.04 6.05
CA LEU A 200 0.28 1.05 4.96
C LEU A 200 -0.43 2.39 4.81
N LEU A 201 -0.80 3.02 5.92
CA LEU A 201 -1.40 4.35 5.88
C LEU A 201 -0.42 5.32 5.20
N ALA A 202 0.83 5.35 5.65
CA ALA A 202 1.88 6.18 5.07
C ALA A 202 2.07 5.92 3.55
N LEU A 203 2.11 4.64 3.16
CA LEU A 203 2.24 4.24 1.76
C LEU A 203 1.07 4.75 0.90
N ILE A 204 -0.17 4.51 1.35
CA ILE A 204 -1.38 4.90 0.62
C ILE A 204 -1.43 6.42 0.51
N LEU A 205 -1.14 7.15 1.59
CA LEU A 205 -1.09 8.61 1.56
C LEU A 205 -0.11 9.13 0.51
N CYS A 206 1.13 8.64 0.51
CA CYS A 206 2.13 9.04 -0.48
C CYS A 206 1.66 8.80 -1.92
N GLU A 207 1.10 7.61 -2.18
CA GLU A 207 0.65 7.24 -3.52
C GLU A 207 -0.57 8.07 -3.96
N THR A 208 -1.56 8.26 -3.09
CA THR A 208 -2.75 9.07 -3.41
C THR A 208 -2.33 10.47 -3.78
N LEU A 209 -1.51 11.09 -2.94
CA LEU A 209 -1.03 12.43 -3.15
C LEU A 209 -0.28 12.52 -4.50
N THR A 210 0.65 11.58 -4.76
CA THR A 210 1.37 11.50 -6.06
C THR A 210 0.42 11.42 -7.26
N ASN A 211 -0.72 10.73 -7.13
CA ASN A 211 -1.70 10.64 -8.22
C ASN A 211 -2.55 11.91 -8.36
N LEU A 212 -2.85 12.63 -7.27
CA LEU A 212 -3.49 13.96 -7.34
C LEU A 212 -2.65 14.95 -8.15
N GLN A 213 -1.31 14.93 -8.00
CA GLN A 213 -0.41 15.78 -8.79
C GLN A 213 -0.42 15.51 -10.29
N LYS A 214 -0.78 14.30 -10.72
CA LYS A 214 -0.85 13.94 -12.14
C LYS A 214 -2.11 14.50 -12.82
N GLY A 215 -3.03 15.09 -12.04
CA GLY A 215 -4.20 15.78 -12.57
C GLY A 215 -3.79 16.81 -13.64
N THR A 216 -4.53 16.81 -14.74
CA THR A 216 -4.17 17.58 -15.94
C THR A 216 -4.53 19.06 -15.86
N ASP A 217 -5.41 19.42 -14.92
CA ASP A 217 -5.98 20.76 -14.77
C ASP A 217 -6.48 21.00 -13.34
N ALA A 218 -6.70 22.28 -13.00
CA ALA A 218 -7.09 22.71 -11.67
C ALA A 218 -8.49 22.21 -11.25
N GLU A 219 -9.41 22.03 -12.20
CA GLU A 219 -10.78 21.57 -11.92
C GLU A 219 -10.79 20.09 -11.52
N SER A 220 -10.10 19.25 -12.30
CA SER A 220 -9.90 17.83 -12.00
C SER A 220 -9.16 17.65 -10.68
N PHE A 221 -8.15 18.48 -10.41
CA PHE A 221 -7.43 18.45 -9.13
C PHE A 221 -8.33 18.72 -7.93
N VAL A 222 -9.20 19.74 -8.01
CA VAL A 222 -10.15 20.07 -6.94
C VAL A 222 -11.15 18.94 -6.75
N ARG A 223 -11.79 18.47 -7.83
CA ARG A 223 -12.76 17.36 -7.80
C ARG A 223 -12.16 16.10 -7.17
N ASP A 224 -10.98 15.70 -7.63
CA ASP A 224 -10.32 14.48 -7.18
C ASP A 224 -9.82 14.59 -5.73
N SER A 225 -9.36 15.78 -5.33
CA SER A 225 -9.03 16.09 -3.94
C SER A 225 -10.26 16.03 -3.03
N GLU A 226 -11.40 16.57 -3.46
CA GLU A 226 -12.65 16.50 -2.72
C GLU A 226 -13.14 15.05 -2.57
N ALA A 227 -13.10 14.27 -3.64
CA ALA A 227 -13.48 12.86 -3.64
C ALA A 227 -12.63 12.03 -2.66
N PHE A 228 -11.33 12.31 -2.59
CA PHE A 228 -10.41 11.64 -1.68
C PHE A 228 -10.54 12.12 -0.23
N MET A 229 -10.61 13.44 0.01
CA MET A 229 -10.51 14.02 1.36
C MET A 229 -11.83 14.00 2.12
N THR A 230 -12.98 14.13 1.44
CA THR A 230 -14.30 14.22 2.10
C THR A 230 -14.61 13.02 2.98
N PRO A 231 -14.44 11.75 2.53
CA PRO A 231 -14.70 10.59 3.38
C PRO A 231 -13.79 10.53 4.61
N ILE A 232 -12.53 10.93 4.45
CA ILE A 232 -11.51 10.88 5.51
C ILE A 232 -11.82 11.91 6.59
N LEU A 233 -12.17 13.14 6.19
CA LEU A 233 -12.56 14.19 7.12
C LEU A 233 -13.85 13.87 7.86
N ALA A 234 -14.80 13.16 7.22
CA ALA A 234 -16.00 12.67 7.87
C ALA A 234 -15.68 11.59 8.93
N ALA A 235 -14.66 10.75 8.70
CA ALA A 235 -14.21 9.71 9.62
C ALA A 235 -13.27 10.24 10.73
N ALA A 236 -12.64 11.40 10.54
CA ALA A 236 -11.65 11.97 11.46
C ALA A 236 -12.14 12.13 12.92
N PRO A 237 -13.41 12.49 13.22
CA PRO A 237 -13.90 12.54 14.60
C PRO A 237 -13.93 11.19 15.33
N GLU A 238 -13.98 10.08 14.58
CA GLU A 238 -13.94 8.71 15.14
C GLU A 238 -12.50 8.21 15.36
N PHE A 239 -11.48 8.94 14.87
CA PHE A 239 -10.09 8.58 15.05
C PHE A 239 -9.65 8.79 16.50
N VAL A 240 -9.21 7.70 17.13
CA VAL A 240 -8.64 7.72 18.48
C VAL A 240 -7.13 7.53 18.38
N LEU A 241 -6.37 8.48 18.93
CA LEU A 241 -4.95 8.28 19.17
C LEU A 241 -4.77 7.21 20.26
N HIS A 242 -4.00 6.19 19.94
CA HIS A 242 -3.56 5.14 20.84
C HIS A 242 -2.09 5.32 21.25
N GLU A 243 -1.24 5.91 20.40
CA GLU A 243 0.21 5.99 20.62
C GLU A 243 0.79 7.37 20.24
N PRO A 244 1.81 7.91 20.94
CA PRO A 244 2.45 9.18 20.58
C PRO A 244 3.04 9.19 19.17
N GLN A 245 3.51 8.04 18.69
CA GLN A 245 4.02 7.90 17.32
C GLN A 245 2.95 8.07 16.23
N GLU A 246 1.66 8.20 16.58
CA GLU A 246 0.57 8.54 15.67
C GLU A 246 0.34 10.04 15.51
N GLU A 247 1.10 10.89 16.21
CA GLU A 247 0.97 12.36 16.10
C GLU A 247 1.11 12.86 14.65
N PHE A 248 1.88 12.17 13.79
CA PHE A 248 1.98 12.52 12.37
C PHE A 248 0.63 12.39 11.63
N LEU A 249 -0.25 11.47 12.06
CA LEU A 249 -1.59 11.30 11.47
C LEU A 249 -2.48 12.49 11.80
N GLN A 250 -2.41 12.99 13.04
CA GLN A 250 -3.13 14.20 13.43
C GLN A 250 -2.62 15.42 12.67
N GLN A 251 -1.30 15.56 12.54
CA GLN A 251 -0.70 16.63 11.75
C GLN A 251 -1.12 16.54 10.28
N TRP A 252 -1.18 15.34 9.72
CA TRP A 252 -1.67 15.13 8.37
C TRP A 252 -3.16 15.47 8.21
N LEU A 253 -4.01 15.01 9.13
CA LEU A 253 -5.44 15.35 9.13
C LEU A 253 -5.67 16.86 9.23
N LEU A 254 -4.85 17.56 10.03
CA LEU A 254 -4.86 19.01 10.11
C LEU A 254 -4.50 19.65 8.76
N VAL A 255 -3.46 19.16 8.09
CA VAL A 255 -3.07 19.63 6.75
C VAL A 255 -4.22 19.44 5.74
N VAL A 256 -4.84 18.26 5.71
CA VAL A 256 -5.98 17.94 4.85
C VAL A 256 -7.18 18.85 5.16
N GLN A 257 -7.50 19.02 6.43
CA GLN A 257 -8.61 19.86 6.86
C GLN A 257 -8.41 21.33 6.46
N LEU A 258 -7.21 21.87 6.66
CA LEU A 258 -6.89 23.25 6.31
C LEU A 258 -6.92 23.48 4.80
N PHE A 259 -6.46 22.50 4.02
CA PHE A 259 -6.57 22.53 2.56
C PHE A 259 -8.03 22.53 2.11
N TYR A 260 -8.84 21.60 2.63
CA TYR A 260 -10.27 21.49 2.32
C TYR A 260 -11.06 22.75 2.69
N GLN A 261 -10.75 23.34 3.85
CA GLN A 261 -11.35 24.59 4.32
C GLN A 261 -10.80 25.84 3.61
N ARG A 262 -9.92 25.67 2.62
CA ARG A 262 -9.28 26.75 1.84
C ARG A 262 -8.49 27.74 2.71
N GLN A 263 -8.02 27.32 3.88
CA GLN A 263 -7.21 28.13 4.81
C GLN A 263 -5.72 28.08 4.41
N TYR A 264 -5.42 28.54 3.19
CA TYR A 264 -4.14 28.26 2.54
C TYR A 264 -2.89 28.78 3.28
N SER A 265 -3.00 29.86 4.07
CA SER A 265 -1.87 30.32 4.89
C SER A 265 -1.54 29.35 6.03
N ARG A 266 -2.56 28.94 6.78
CA ARG A 266 -2.41 27.98 7.88
C ARG A 266 -2.05 26.59 7.34
N PHE A 267 -2.59 26.21 6.20
CA PHE A 267 -2.22 25.00 5.48
C PHE A 267 -0.71 24.96 5.21
N ARG A 268 -0.12 26.04 4.70
CA ARG A 268 1.33 26.12 4.45
C ARG A 268 2.16 25.87 5.69
N GLU A 269 1.78 26.49 6.81
CA GLU A 269 2.48 26.34 8.10
C GLU A 269 2.37 24.90 8.62
N ALA A 270 1.16 24.34 8.60
CA ALA A 270 0.90 22.96 9.02
C ALA A 270 1.62 21.94 8.13
N ALA A 271 1.66 22.18 6.82
CA ALA A 271 2.35 21.35 5.85
C ALA A 271 3.86 21.32 6.12
N ALA A 272 4.47 22.49 6.37
CA ALA A 272 5.89 22.58 6.71
C ALA A 272 6.21 21.87 8.04
N ALA A 273 5.33 22.00 9.05
CA ALA A 273 5.49 21.31 10.33
C ALA A 273 5.39 19.78 10.17
N PHE A 274 4.40 19.30 9.41
CA PHE A 274 4.25 17.88 9.08
C PHE A 274 5.48 17.32 8.36
N LEU A 275 6.05 18.08 7.41
CA LEU A 275 7.26 17.65 6.69
C LEU A 275 8.48 17.44 7.58
N ALA A 276 8.64 18.29 8.60
CA ALA A 276 9.76 18.21 9.52
C ALA A 276 9.70 16.96 10.41
N THR A 277 8.49 16.48 10.72
CA THR A 277 8.23 15.37 11.65
C THR A 277 7.90 14.06 10.93
N ALA A 278 7.60 14.11 9.63
CA ALA A 278 7.20 12.95 8.86
C ALA A 278 8.28 11.83 8.87
N PRO A 279 7.87 10.55 9.01
CA PRO A 279 8.77 9.41 8.85
C PRO A 279 9.60 9.48 7.56
N SER A 280 10.82 8.93 7.58
CA SER A 280 11.74 8.97 6.42
C SER A 280 11.16 8.36 5.15
N CYS A 281 10.24 7.39 5.26
CA CYS A 281 9.49 6.83 4.14
C CYS A 281 8.48 7.80 3.53
N LEU A 282 8.07 8.83 4.28
CA LEU A 282 7.30 9.95 3.78
C LEU A 282 8.26 10.99 3.19
N ARG A 283 9.21 11.57 3.94
CA ARG A 283 10.02 12.79 3.62
C ARG A 283 10.38 13.13 2.16
N ASN A 284 10.65 12.17 1.29
CA ASN A 284 11.02 12.44 -0.11
C ASN A 284 9.82 12.77 -1.03
N VAL A 285 8.62 12.30 -0.71
CA VAL A 285 7.38 12.52 -1.49
C VAL A 285 6.59 13.78 -1.09
N PRO A 286 6.47 14.16 0.20
CA PRO A 286 5.62 15.24 0.63
C PRO A 286 6.21 16.64 0.39
N HIS A 287 7.52 16.81 0.16
CA HIS A 287 8.10 18.16 -0.03
C HIS A 287 7.65 18.79 -1.36
N GLU A 288 7.97 18.17 -2.49
CA GLU A 288 7.56 18.63 -3.83
C GLU A 288 6.03 18.69 -4.00
N LEU A 289 5.35 17.83 -3.23
CA LEU A 289 3.91 17.65 -3.30
C LEU A 289 3.10 18.64 -2.46
N LEU A 290 3.54 18.92 -1.23
CA LEU A 290 2.96 20.01 -0.46
C LEU A 290 3.29 21.33 -1.12
N GLU A 291 4.46 21.49 -1.73
CA GLU A 291 4.78 22.66 -2.57
C GLU A 291 3.87 22.80 -3.79
N SER A 292 3.46 21.68 -4.41
CA SER A 292 2.48 21.67 -5.52
C SER A 292 1.06 22.03 -5.05
N LEU A 293 0.59 21.45 -3.94
CA LEU A 293 -0.68 21.84 -3.29
C LEU A 293 -0.67 23.32 -2.88
N VAL A 294 0.48 23.82 -2.42
CA VAL A 294 0.72 25.24 -2.16
C VAL A 294 0.73 26.05 -3.46
N GLY A 295 1.29 25.53 -4.55
CA GLY A 295 1.26 26.13 -5.89
C GLY A 295 -0.17 26.30 -6.41
N TYR A 296 -0.97 25.23 -6.42
CA TYR A 296 -2.39 25.28 -6.76
C TYR A 296 -3.17 26.21 -5.84
N SER A 297 -2.83 26.27 -4.55
CA SER A 297 -3.45 27.23 -3.64
C SER A 297 -3.20 28.68 -4.06
N ARG A 298 -2.04 29.00 -4.65
CA ARG A 298 -1.70 30.34 -5.17
C ARG A 298 -2.52 30.66 -6.42
N GLU A 299 -2.68 29.71 -7.34
CA GLU A 299 -3.50 29.88 -8.55
C GLU A 299 -5.00 30.03 -8.22
N LEU A 300 -5.51 29.28 -7.23
CA LEU A 300 -6.90 29.38 -6.78
C LEU A 300 -7.20 30.63 -5.94
N SER A 301 -6.17 31.27 -5.36
CA SER A 301 -6.33 32.54 -4.62
C SER A 301 -6.06 33.78 -5.49
N ALA A 302 -5.47 33.63 -6.67
CA ALA A 302 -5.27 34.73 -7.62
C ALA A 302 -6.59 35.40 -8.10
N PRO A 303 -7.72 34.69 -8.34
CA PRO A 303 -9.00 35.31 -8.71
C PRO A 303 -9.68 36.05 -7.55
N LEU A 304 -9.36 35.72 -6.29
CA LEU A 304 -9.93 36.37 -5.11
C LEU A 304 -9.17 37.65 -4.70
N LEU A 305 -7.93 37.82 -5.15
CA LEU A 305 -7.14 39.05 -4.96
C LEU A 305 -7.27 40.04 -6.12
N ALA A 306 -7.84 39.62 -7.26
CA ALA A 306 -8.16 40.50 -8.39
C ALA A 306 -9.57 41.11 -8.32
N ALA A 307 -10.39 40.69 -7.35
CA ALA A 307 -11.75 41.16 -7.11
C ALA A 307 -11.91 41.97 -5.80
N GLY A 308 -10.79 42.39 -5.20
CA GLY A 308 -10.73 43.28 -4.04
C GLY A 308 -10.11 44.61 -4.39
#